data_AF-A0A972P5G1-F1
#
_entry.id   AF-A0A972P5G1-F1
#
_cell.length_a   1.000
_cell.length_b   1.000
_cell.length_c   1.000
_cell.angle_alpha   90.00
_cell.angle_beta   90.00
_cell.angle_gamma   90.00
#
_symmetry.space_group_name_H-M   'P 1'
#
loop_
_entity.id
_entity.type
_entity.pdbx_description
1 polymer ?
#
loop_
_entity_poly.entity_id
_entity_poly.type
_entity_poly.pdbx_seq_one_letter_code
_entity_poly.pdbx_strand_id
1 'polypeptide(L)' 'MVRLSDGSELCRVCNAKPSVVLCDGCEKALCVNCRKFDLWGYGCGHVDTKVFCQVCARDPRINPYGGCID' A
#
# COMPACT_ATOMS: atom_id res chain seq x y z
N MET A 1 0.76 10.42 3.13
CA MET A 1 1.24 9.99 4.46
C MET A 1 0.93 8.53 4.68
N VAL A 2 1.94 7.72 4.99
CA VAL A 2 1.80 6.28 5.24
C VAL A 2 1.26 6.04 6.65
N ARG A 3 0.25 5.18 6.77
CA ARG A 3 -0.40 4.84 8.05
C ARG A 3 0.17 3.55 8.62
N LEU A 4 0.92 3.65 9.71
CA LEU A 4 1.51 2.49 10.39
C LEU A 4 0.44 1.73 11.18
N SER A 5 0.59 0.41 11.24
CA SER A 5 -0.14 -0.41 12.21
C SER A 5 0.70 -0.56 13.48
N ASP A 6 0.03 -0.76 14.62
CA ASP A 6 0.68 -1.08 15.90
C ASP A 6 1.14 -2.55 16.01
N GLY A 7 0.85 -3.37 15.00
CA GLY A 7 1.22 -4.79 14.95
C GLY A 7 0.31 -5.72 15.74
N SER A 8 -0.82 -5.23 16.28
CA SER A 8 -1.80 -6.04 17.00
C SER A 8 -2.59 -6.98 16.09
N GLU A 9 -2.79 -6.60 14.82
CA GLU A 9 -3.53 -7.39 13.84
C GLU A 9 -2.63 -8.20 12.91
N LEU A 10 -3.09 -9.40 12.52
CA LEU A 10 -2.48 -10.15 11.42
C LEU A 10 -2.76 -9.47 10.07
N CYS A 11 -1.85 -9.68 9.12
CA CYS A 11 -2.00 -9.25 7.74
C CYS A 11 -3.30 -9.80 7.13
N ARG A 12 -4.20 -8.92 6.69
CA ARG A 12 -5.49 -9.28 6.09
C ARG A 12 -5.40 -9.77 4.63
N VAL A 13 -4.18 -10.06 4.15
CA VAL A 13 -3.93 -10.68 2.83
C VAL A 13 -3.44 -12.12 3.00
N CYS A 14 -2.40 -12.36 3.80
CA CYS A 14 -1.85 -13.70 3.99
C CYS A 14 -2.29 -14.38 5.29
N ASN A 15 -2.89 -13.64 6.23
CA ASN A 15 -3.32 -14.09 7.54
C ASN A 15 -2.26 -14.82 8.39
N ALA A 16 -0.97 -14.55 8.13
CA ALA A 16 0.14 -15.33 8.69
C ALA A 16 1.18 -14.52 9.46
N LYS A 17 1.29 -13.21 9.20
CA LYS A 17 2.32 -12.34 9.79
C LYS A 17 1.67 -11.10 10.42
N PRO A 18 2.21 -10.56 11.51
CA PRO A 18 1.78 -9.27 12.05
C PRO A 18 1.82 -8.19 10.96
N SER A 19 0.82 -7.32 10.99
CA SER A 19 0.77 -6.15 10.12
C SER A 19 1.71 -5.06 10.61
N VAL A 20 2.13 -4.18 9.70
CA VAL A 20 3.04 -3.06 9.99
C VAL A 20 2.54 -1.74 9.39
N VAL A 21 1.52 -1.81 8.53
CA VAL A 21 1.02 -0.67 7.75
C VAL A 21 -0.40 -0.96 7.28
N LEU A 22 -1.19 0.08 7.06
CA LEU A 22 -2.52 -0.01 6.46
C LEU A 22 -2.45 0.32 4.96
N CYS A 23 -3.25 -0.38 4.17
CA CYS A 23 -3.38 -0.08 2.74
C CYS A 23 -4.03 1.30 2.52
N ASP A 24 -3.43 2.15 1.71
CA ASP A 24 -3.96 3.48 1.37
C ASP A 24 -5.21 3.45 0.47
N GLY A 25 -5.53 2.30 -0.14
CA GLY A 25 -6.74 2.14 -0.97
C GLY A 25 -7.93 1.49 -0.26
N CYS A 26 -7.68 0.54 0.65
CA CYS A 26 -8.76 -0.26 1.27
C CYS A 26 -8.57 -0.51 2.76
N GLU A 27 -7.57 0.12 3.38
CA GLU A 27 -7.32 0.12 4.84
C GLU A 27 -6.99 -1.24 5.47
N LYS A 28 -6.92 -2.32 4.67
CA LYS A 28 -6.45 -3.62 5.14
C LYS A 28 -5.08 -3.48 5.81
N ALA A 29 -4.93 -4.11 6.98
CA ALA A 29 -3.66 -4.25 7.65
C ALA A 29 -2.74 -5.21 6.86
N LEU A 30 -1.51 -4.77 6.54
CA LEU A 30 -0.56 -5.48 5.68
C LEU A 30 0.75 -5.77 6.41
N CYS A 31 1.28 -6.98 6.24
CA CYS A 31 2.66 -7.28 6.62
C CYS A 31 3.66 -6.77 5.58
N VAL A 32 4.95 -6.86 5.92
CA VAL A 32 6.07 -6.45 5.06
C VAL A 32 6.08 -7.09 3.67
N ASN A 33 5.53 -8.31 3.52
CA ASN A 33 5.53 -9.04 2.25
C ASN A 33 4.30 -8.75 1.38
N CYS A 34 3.18 -8.35 1.98
CA CYS A 34 1.92 -8.13 1.27
C CYS A 34 1.69 -6.67 0.90
N ARG A 35 2.59 -5.77 1.31
CA ARG A 35 2.57 -4.35 0.96
C ARG A 35 3.37 -4.08 -0.31
N LYS A 36 2.90 -3.12 -1.11
CA LYS A 36 3.60 -2.52 -2.24
C LYS A 36 3.77 -1.03 -1.96
N PHE A 37 5.00 -0.53 -2.08
CA PHE A 37 5.27 0.90 -2.00
C PHE A 37 5.16 1.51 -3.38
N ASP A 38 4.68 2.75 -3.42
CA ASP A 38 4.66 3.57 -4.62
C ASP A 38 4.98 5.02 -4.28
N LEU A 39 5.41 5.76 -5.31
CA LEU A 39 5.77 7.17 -5.22
C LEU A 39 4.88 7.97 -6.16
N TRP A 40 3.98 8.76 -5.59
CA TRP A 40 3.09 9.62 -6.36
C TRP A 40 3.75 10.99 -6.53
N GLY A 41 4.42 11.16 -7.67
CA GLY A 41 5.03 12.43 -8.04
C GLY A 41 4.00 13.43 -8.57
N TYR A 42 4.02 14.67 -8.09
CA TYR A 42 3.20 15.76 -8.62
C TYR A 42 3.88 17.13 -8.50
N GLY A 43 3.45 18.07 -9.35
CA GLY A 43 3.99 19.42 -9.39
C GLY A 43 5.49 19.48 -9.71
N CYS A 44 6.17 20.51 -9.23
CA CYS A 44 7.60 20.72 -9.46
C CYS A 44 8.46 20.03 -8.37
N GLY A 45 8.35 18.70 -8.29
CA GLY A 45 9.21 17.87 -7.43
C GLY A 45 8.64 17.45 -6.08
N HIS A 46 7.31 17.50 -5.90
CA HIS A 46 6.68 16.89 -4.74
C HIS A 46 6.46 15.39 -4.98
N VAL A 47 6.67 14.58 -3.94
CA VAL A 47 6.46 13.13 -4.00
C VAL A 47 5.78 12.67 -2.72
N ASP A 48 4.69 11.94 -2.89
CA ASP A 48 3.92 11.35 -1.82
C ASP A 48 4.18 9.84 -1.77
N THR A 49 4.69 9.32 -0.65
CA THR A 49 4.83 7.87 -0.48
C THR A 49 3.47 7.24 -0.18
N LYS A 50 3.13 6.19 -0.92
CA LYS A 50 1.90 5.40 -0.74
C LYS A 50 2.20 3.93 -0.51
N VAL A 51 1.26 3.24 0.13
CA VAL A 51 1.34 1.80 0.41
C VAL A 51 0.04 1.09 0.05
N PHE A 52 0.12 0.05 -0.78
CA PHE A 52 -1.05 -0.68 -1.25
C PHE A 52 -0.95 -2.18 -1.01
N CYS A 53 -2.10 -2.85 -0.91
CA CYS A 53 -2.18 -4.28 -1.13
C CYS A 53 -2.07 -4.57 -2.65
N GLN A 54 -1.81 -5.81 -3.04
CA GLN A 54 -1.63 -6.15 -4.46
C GLN A 54 -2.83 -5.78 -5.35
N VAL A 55 -4.06 -5.87 -4.82
CA VAL A 55 -5.27 -5.50 -5.57
C VAL A 55 -5.33 -4.00 -5.79
N CYS A 56 -5.20 -3.20 -4.72
CA CYS A 56 -5.22 -1.73 -4.83
C CYS A 56 -4.02 -1.19 -5.63
N ALA A 57 -2.87 -1.86 -5.59
CA ALA A 57 -1.69 -1.45 -6.35
C ALA A 57 -1.92 -1.53 -7.87
N ARG A 58 -2.81 -2.44 -8.33
CA ARG A 58 -3.10 -2.71 -9.74
C ARG A 58 -4.37 -2.04 -10.24
N ASP A 59 -5.21 -1.48 -9.37
CA ASP A 59 -6.41 -0.77 -9.80
C ASP A 59 -6.02 0.68 -10.14
N PRO A 60 -6.02 1.10 -11.42
CA PRO A 60 -5.61 2.44 -11.81
C PRO A 60 -6.52 3.55 -11.26
N ARG A 61 -7.73 3.21 -10.80
CA ARG A 61 -8.64 4.16 -10.12
C ARG A 61 -8.21 4.43 -8.68
N ILE A 62 -7.44 3.52 -8.09
CA ILE A 62 -6.90 3.63 -6.72
C ILE A 62 -5.43 4.05 -6.77
N ASN A 63 -4.62 3.40 -7.62
CA ASN A 63 -3.21 3.67 -7.82
C ASN A 63 -2.90 4.04 -9.28
N PRO A 64 -3.13 5.31 -9.68
CA PRO A 64 -2.87 5.76 -11.05
C PRO A 64 -1.38 5.77 -11.43
N TYR A 65 -0.47 5.66 -10.45
CA TYR A 65 0.98 5.59 -10.66
C TYR A 65 1.52 4.15 -10.67
N GLY A 66 0.65 3.16 -10.43
CA GLY A 66 1.00 1.77 -10.14
C GLY A 66 1.65 0.95 -11.24
N GLY A 67 1.97 1.56 -12.39
CA GLY A 67 2.72 1.01 -13.50
C GLY A 67 2.64 -0.52 -13.61
N CYS A 68 1.55 -1.05 -14.16
CA CYS A 68 1.47 -2.46 -14.52
C CYS A 68 1.84 -2.60 -16.00
N ILE A 69 3.08 -3.01 -16.27
CA ILE A 69 3.45 -3.59 -17.57
C ILE A 69 3.01 -5.05 -17.49
N ASP A 70 2.13 -5.44 -18.41
CA ASP A 70 1.63 -6.79 -18.60
C ASP A 70 2.69 -7.77 -19.13
#